data_AF-A0A9X1IR59-F1
#
_entry.id   AF-A0A9X1IR59-F1
#
_cell.length_a   1.000
_cell.length_b   1.000
_cell.length_c   1.000
_cell.angle_alpha   90.00
_cell.angle_beta   90.00
_cell.angle_gamma   90.00
#
_symmetry.space_group_name_H-M   'P 1'
#
loop_
_entity.id
_entity.type
_entity.pdbx_description
1 polymer ?
#
loop_
_entity_poly.entity_id
_entity_poly.type
_entity_poly.pdbx_seq_one_letter_code
_entity_poly.pdbx_strand_id
1 'polypeptide(L)' 'MTKSEAEKAIRYMATKWARAAGVVKGQRDMPDFDEFVSWARSEGYGHYFDFRSTIGAMEDAERWFDEELGQAWRN' A
#
# COMPACT_ATOMS: atom_id res chain seq x y z
N MET A 1 -7.80 -1.91 14.89
CA MET A 1 -6.86 -2.55 13.95
C MET A 1 -5.48 -2.58 14.58
N THR A 2 -4.81 -3.73 14.61
CA THR A 2 -3.39 -3.79 14.95
C THR A 2 -2.52 -3.44 13.74
N LYS A 3 -1.28 -3.00 13.99
CA LYS A 3 -0.30 -2.74 12.92
C LYS A 3 -0.07 -3.97 12.03
N SER A 4 0.03 -5.16 12.62
CA SER A 4 0.25 -6.40 11.86
C SER A 4 -0.94 -6.85 11.03
N GLU A 5 -2.17 -6.58 11.47
CA GLU A 5 -3.37 -6.82 10.65
C GLU A 5 -3.43 -5.85 9.47
N ALA A 6 -3.13 -4.56 9.73
CA ALA A 6 -3.05 -3.54 8.69
C ALA A 6 -1.99 -3.88 7.64
N GLU A 7 -0.80 -4.28 8.07
CA GLU A 7 0.29 -4.68 7.17
C GLU A 7 -0.14 -5.79 6.20
N LYS A 8 -0.68 -6.89 6.75
CA LYS A 8 -1.12 -8.03 5.92
C LYS A 8 -2.19 -7.61 4.91
N ALA A 9 -3.14 -6.79 5.34
CA ALA A 9 -4.20 -6.30 4.47
C ALA A 9 -3.65 -5.36 3.38
N ILE A 10 -2.78 -4.42 3.74
CA ILE A 10 -2.17 -3.46 2.81
C ILE A 10 -1.33 -4.18 1.75
N ARG A 11 -0.48 -5.12 2.13
CA ARG A 11 0.32 -5.91 1.18
C ARG A 11 -0.56 -6.71 0.21
N TYR A 12 -1.60 -7.36 0.73
CA TYR A 12 -2.58 -8.07 -0.09
C TYR A 12 -3.28 -7.13 -1.09
N MET A 13 -3.72 -5.97 -0.60
CA MET A 13 -4.39 -4.95 -1.41
C MET A 13 -3.47 -4.36 -2.47
N ALA A 14 -2.20 -4.07 -2.15
CA ALA A 14 -1.21 -3.56 -3.09
C ALA A 14 -1.02 -4.53 -4.26
N THR A 15 -0.89 -5.83 -3.97
CA THR A 15 -0.81 -6.87 -5.01
C THR A 15 -2.10 -6.96 -5.84
N LYS A 16 -3.28 -6.89 -5.20
CA LYS A 16 -4.57 -6.92 -5.90
C LYS A 16 -4.72 -5.72 -6.84
N TRP A 17 -4.45 -4.52 -6.35
CA TRP A 17 -4.52 -3.28 -7.10
C TRP A 17 -3.51 -3.26 -8.24
N ALA A 18 -2.25 -3.65 -7.99
CA ALA A 18 -1.23 -3.72 -9.03
C ALA A 18 -1.64 -4.63 -10.20
N ARG A 19 -2.23 -5.80 -9.90
CA ARG A 19 -2.78 -6.69 -10.95
C ARG A 19 -3.92 -6.05 -11.73
N ALA A 20 -4.83 -5.36 -11.05
CA ALA A 20 -5.96 -4.69 -11.69
C ALA A 20 -5.52 -3.49 -12.57
N ALA A 21 -4.51 -2.76 -12.12
CA ALA A 21 -3.92 -1.61 -12.81
C ALA A 21 -2.93 -2.01 -13.92
N GLY A 22 -2.65 -3.30 -14.11
CA GLY A 22 -1.66 -3.77 -15.09
C GLY A 22 -0.22 -3.46 -14.71
N VAL A 23 0.05 -3.17 -13.44
CA VAL A 23 1.37 -2.89 -12.89
C VAL A 23 2.20 -4.16 -12.86
N VAL A 24 3.30 -4.15 -13.61
CA VAL A 24 4.34 -5.18 -13.57
C VAL A 24 5.44 -4.74 -12.61
N LYS A 25 5.88 -5.67 -11.75
CA LYS A 25 7.00 -5.44 -10.83
C LYS A 25 8.24 -4.96 -11.60
N GLY A 26 8.81 -3.81 -11.22
CA GLY A 26 9.99 -3.23 -11.87
C GLY A 26 9.73 -2.51 -13.19
N GLN A 27 8.47 -2.22 -13.53
CA GLN A 27 8.14 -1.38 -14.68
C GLN A 27 8.56 0.09 -14.46
N ARG A 28 8.70 0.82 -15.58
CA ARG A 28 9.18 2.20 -15.59
C ARG A 28 8.15 3.21 -15.05
N ASP A 29 6.87 2.92 -15.26
CA ASP A 29 5.77 3.69 -14.69
C ASP A 29 5.60 3.29 -13.23
N MET A 30 6.11 4.14 -12.35
CA MET A 30 6.16 3.93 -10.91
C MET A 30 4.75 4.02 -10.33
N PRO A 31 4.22 2.93 -9.74
CA PRO A 31 2.99 3.00 -8.97
C PRO A 31 3.03 4.09 -7.92
N ASP A 32 1.94 4.85 -7.84
CA ASP A 32 1.78 5.95 -6.90
C ASP A 32 1.01 5.47 -5.67
N PHE A 33 1.52 5.80 -4.48
CA PHE A 33 0.91 5.39 -3.23
C PHE A 33 -0.42 6.10 -2.97
N ASP A 34 -0.57 7.37 -3.36
CA ASP A 34 -1.82 8.11 -3.20
C ASP A 34 -2.92 7.58 -4.12
N GLU A 35 -2.58 7.10 -5.32
CA GLU A 35 -3.52 6.40 -6.21
C GLU A 35 -4.00 5.10 -5.58
N PHE A 36 -3.09 4.31 -5.01
CA PHE A 36 -3.43 3.10 -4.27
C PHE A 36 -4.34 3.39 -3.06
N VAL A 37 -4.03 4.41 -2.26
CA VAL A 37 -4.85 4.81 -1.09
C VAL A 37 -6.23 5.26 -1.55
N SER A 38 -6.32 6.04 -2.63
CA SER A 38 -7.58 6.51 -3.18
C SER A 38 -8.45 5.35 -3.65
N TRP A 39 -7.85 4.40 -4.37
CA TRP A 39 -8.52 3.16 -4.75
C TRP A 39 -8.97 2.35 -3.52
N ALA A 40 -8.09 2.13 -2.54
CA ALA A 40 -8.42 1.36 -1.34
C ALA A 40 -9.56 1.99 -0.53
N ARG A 41 -9.59 3.32 -0.42
CA ARG A 41 -10.71 4.05 0.20
C ARG A 41 -12.01 3.86 -0.58
N SER A 42 -11.96 3.91 -1.92
CA SER A 42 -13.14 3.69 -2.77
C SER A 42 -13.71 2.27 -2.64
N GLU A 43 -12.85 1.28 -2.37
CA GLU A 43 -13.23 -0.12 -2.11
C GLU A 43 -13.70 -0.38 -0.66
N GLY A 44 -13.74 0.65 0.21
CA GLY A 44 -14.15 0.52 1.61
C GLY A 44 -13.04 0.09 2.57
N TYR A 45 -11.79 0.02 2.11
CA TYR A 45 -10.63 -0.40 2.91
C TYR A 45 -9.91 0.73 3.64
N GLY A 46 -10.49 1.94 3.68
CA GLY A 46 -9.87 3.12 4.33
C GLY A 46 -9.44 2.90 5.78
N HIS A 47 -10.19 2.09 6.52
CA HIS A 47 -9.94 1.77 7.93
C HIS A 47 -8.60 1.04 8.18
N TYR A 48 -8.00 0.41 7.14
CA TYR A 48 -6.67 -0.19 7.22
C TYR A 48 -5.52 0.82 7.28
N PHE A 49 -5.80 2.11 7.07
CA PHE A 49 -4.81 3.19 7.16
C PHE A 49 -4.90 3.99 8.46
N ASP A 50 -5.77 3.60 9.41
CA ASP A 50 -6.01 4.31 10.68
C ASP A 50 -5.46 3.54 11.91
N PHE A 51 -4.44 2.70 11.73
CA PHE A 51 -3.84 1.93 12.82
C PHE A 51 -2.86 2.76 13.66
N ARG A 52 -2.64 2.35 14.91
CA ARG A 52 -1.64 3.00 15.77
C ARG A 52 -0.23 2.65 15.30
N SER A 53 0.55 3.67 14.94
CA SER A 53 1.97 3.57 14.59
C SER A 53 2.78 4.62 15.35
N THR A 54 4.05 4.33 15.59
CA THR A 54 5.02 5.28 16.17
C THR A 54 5.51 6.30 15.14
N ILE A 55 5.64 5.91 13.86
CA ILE A 55 6.09 6.79 12.78
C ILE A 55 4.92 7.49 12.08
N GLY A 56 3.79 6.78 11.96
CA GLY A 56 2.61 7.25 11.25
C GLY A 56 1.99 6.09 10.47
N ALA A 57 0.67 6.00 10.46
CA ALA A 57 -0.01 4.90 9.80
C ALA A 57 0.18 4.94 8.27
N MET A 58 0.12 6.15 7.69
CA MET A 58 0.37 6.37 6.26
C MET A 58 1.82 6.09 5.89
N GLU A 59 2.78 6.50 6.71
CA GLU A 59 4.22 6.28 6.46
C GLU A 59 4.59 4.79 6.52
N ASP A 60 4.08 4.04 7.50
CA ASP A 60 4.24 2.57 7.51
C ASP A 60 3.57 1.92 6.29
N ALA A 61 2.37 2.39 5.92
CA ALA A 61 1.63 1.84 4.79
C ALA A 61 2.33 2.06 3.45
N GLU A 62 2.92 3.25 3.24
CA GLU A 62 3.71 3.58 2.05
C GLU A 62 4.95 2.68 1.95
N ARG A 63 5.67 2.51 3.05
CA ARG A 63 6.82 1.60 3.10
C ARG A 63 6.45 0.17 2.72
N TRP A 64 5.34 -0.35 3.26
CA TRP A 64 4.88 -1.70 2.92
C TRP A 64 4.43 -1.82 1.46
N PHE A 65 3.78 -0.80 0.93
CA PHE A 65 3.39 -0.72 -0.47
C PHE A 65 4.62 -0.78 -1.39
N ASP A 66 5.61 0.06 -1.13
CA ASP A 66 6.85 0.09 -1.92
C ASP A 66 7.64 -1.21 -1.79
N GLU A 67 7.74 -1.81 -0.60
CA GLU A 67 8.36 -3.12 -0.43
C GLU A 67 7.66 -4.21 -1.25
N GLU A 68 6.32 -4.25 -1.21
CA GLU A 68 5.52 -5.26 -1.91
C GLU A 68 5.69 -5.15 -3.43
N LEU A 69 5.68 -3.92 -3.96
CA LEU A 69 5.83 -3.65 -5.39
C LEU A 69 7.29 -3.61 -5.86
N GLY A 70 8.26 -3.82 -4.96
CA GLY A 70 9.68 -3.80 -5.30
C GLY A 70 10.23 -2.41 -5.59
N GLN A 71 9.60 -1.38 -5.04
CA GLN A 71 9.98 0.03 -5.10
C GLN A 71 10.68 0.52 -3.81
N ALA A 72 11.13 -0.39 -2.94
CA ALA A 72 11.79 -0.06 -1.68
C ALA A 72 13.04 0.85 -1.81
N TRP A 73 13.61 1.01 -3.00
CA TRP A 73 14.68 1.97 -3.29
C TRP A 73 14.23 3.45 -3.26
N ARG A 74 12.91 3.73 -3.15
CA ARG A 74 12.35 5.07 -3.01
C ARG A 74 12.39 5.63 -1.58
N ASN A 75 12.50 4.75 -0.57
CA ASN A 75 12.41 5.09 0.86
C ASN A 75 13.74 4.94 1.60
#